data_AF-A0A534SPM4-F1
#
_entry.id   AF-A0A534SPM4-F1
#
_cell.length_a   1.000
_cell.length_b   1.000
_cell.length_c   1.000
_cell.angle_alpha   90.00
_cell.angle_beta   90.00
_cell.angle_gamma   90.00
#
_symmetry.space_group_name_H-M   'P 1'
#
loop_
_entity.id
_entity.type
_entity.pdbx_description
1 polymer ?
#
loop_
_entity_poly.entity_id
_entity_poly.type
_entity_poly.pdbx_seq_one_letter_code
_entity_poly.pdbx_strand_id
1 'polypeptide(L)'
;MKAALSIRSLASMAALAAVLGVPAARAGDSCLDEAKQGYKECKDGCTEDFHAAKDACLDRDHVCVEACRADRDDCRAATGVDAAIASCNDTLTAAKQRCRNAHPAGSPELDQCIDQAQLVAFQCRLDAIAQAKPALSECRKGFKLCALACGPNVPPNPDGVKQCKLAAVTTRIDCKGSCRENAEVATDACLNRDHACVEQCRADRDGCARPVIDQLARDIAACNASRDSDIQNCQDLYGDGTPERARCIENAQAAAFECRDQARENAWAGLNHCRWNFRTCAQSCPPAA
;
A
#
# COMPACT_ATOMS: atom_id res chain seq x y z
N MET A 1 -34.48 27.89 -51.21
CA MET A 1 -35.28 27.08 -50.26
C MET A 1 -34.31 26.39 -49.31
N LYS A 2 -34.51 26.59 -48.00
CA LYS A 2 -34.03 25.88 -46.78
C LYS A 2 -32.61 25.28 -46.73
N ALA A 3 -31.85 25.80 -45.77
CA ALA A 3 -30.68 25.22 -45.13
C ALA A 3 -31.05 24.06 -44.17
N ALA A 4 -30.08 23.18 -43.88
CA ALA A 4 -29.90 22.57 -42.56
C ALA A 4 -28.48 21.96 -42.40
N LEU A 5 -27.72 22.53 -41.46
CA LEU A 5 -26.60 21.88 -40.74
C LEU A 5 -27.16 20.97 -39.64
N SER A 6 -26.40 19.95 -39.22
CA SER A 6 -26.49 19.33 -37.88
C SER A 6 -25.15 18.61 -37.59
N ILE A 7 -24.18 19.23 -36.90
CA ILE A 7 -23.99 19.43 -35.45
C ILE A 7 -23.77 18.12 -34.66
N ARG A 8 -22.51 17.99 -34.21
CA ARG A 8 -21.97 17.04 -33.23
C ARG A 8 -22.70 17.18 -31.89
N SER A 9 -23.12 16.07 -31.27
CA SER A 9 -23.62 16.04 -29.89
C SER A 9 -22.59 15.40 -28.96
N LEU A 10 -22.00 16.22 -28.10
CA LEU A 10 -21.37 15.85 -26.83
C LEU A 10 -22.49 15.52 -25.84
N ALA A 11 -22.54 14.29 -25.33
CA ALA A 11 -23.46 13.91 -24.27
C ALA A 11 -22.83 14.25 -22.90
N SER A 12 -23.38 15.26 -22.26
CA SER A 12 -23.13 15.65 -20.87
C SER A 12 -23.73 14.61 -19.92
N MET A 13 -22.91 14.01 -19.05
CA MET A 13 -23.40 13.33 -17.84
C MET A 13 -23.36 14.32 -16.67
N ALA A 14 -24.52 14.85 -16.32
CA ALA A 14 -24.77 15.53 -15.07
C ALA A 14 -25.22 14.49 -14.04
N ALA A 15 -24.36 14.17 -13.05
CA ALA A 15 -24.76 13.41 -11.88
C ALA A 15 -25.18 14.39 -10.78
N LEU A 16 -26.49 14.44 -10.49
CA LEU A 16 -27.02 15.12 -9.31
C LEU A 16 -26.59 14.38 -8.05
N ALA A 17 -25.75 15.01 -7.22
CA ALA A 17 -25.54 14.60 -5.85
C ALA A 17 -26.71 15.11 -4.99
N ALA A 18 -27.67 14.23 -4.71
CA ALA A 18 -28.69 14.47 -3.70
C ALA A 18 -28.06 14.23 -2.32
N VAL A 19 -27.80 15.32 -1.61
CA VAL A 19 -27.44 15.34 -0.19
C VAL A 19 -28.65 14.89 0.62
N LEU A 20 -28.67 13.63 1.04
CA LEU A 20 -29.54 13.16 2.11
C LEU A 20 -28.71 13.12 3.39
N GLY A 21 -29.06 14.00 4.32
CA GLY A 21 -28.47 14.06 5.65
C GLY A 21 -28.62 12.73 6.38
N VAL A 22 -27.49 12.12 6.69
CA VAL A 22 -27.41 10.97 7.60
C VAL A 22 -27.55 11.51 9.02
N PRO A 23 -28.47 10.98 9.84
CA PRO A 23 -28.63 11.44 11.22
C PRO A 23 -27.34 11.14 11.98
N ALA A 24 -26.92 12.09 12.82
CA ALA A 24 -25.78 11.95 13.72
C ALA A 24 -25.92 10.69 14.60
N ALA A 25 -25.33 9.59 14.16
CA ALA A 25 -25.22 8.37 14.95
C ALA A 25 -24.05 8.55 15.92
N ARG A 26 -24.38 8.47 17.21
CA ARG A 26 -23.40 8.44 18.30
C ARG A 26 -22.48 7.24 18.14
N ALA A 27 -21.23 7.45 17.74
CA ALA A 27 -20.18 6.45 17.88
C ALA A 27 -18.79 7.04 17.62
N GLY A 28 -18.02 7.29 18.68
CA GLY A 28 -16.60 7.65 18.54
C GLY A 28 -15.78 6.54 17.86
N ASP A 29 -16.20 5.27 18.01
CA ASP A 29 -15.54 4.12 17.39
C ASP A 29 -16.23 3.63 16.09
N SER A 30 -17.57 3.64 15.98
CA SER A 30 -18.24 3.19 14.73
C SER A 30 -18.06 4.15 13.56
N CYS A 31 -18.02 5.47 13.78
CA CYS A 31 -17.81 6.43 12.69
C CYS A 31 -16.45 6.22 12.02
N LEU A 32 -15.38 6.08 12.83
CA LEU A 32 -14.04 5.83 12.31
C LEU A 32 -13.91 4.44 11.68
N ASP A 33 -14.63 3.45 12.20
CA ASP A 33 -14.62 2.11 11.62
C ASP A 33 -15.40 2.05 10.30
N GLU A 34 -16.50 2.79 10.17
CA GLU A 34 -17.25 2.98 8.92
C GLU A 34 -16.39 3.69 7.87
N ALA A 35 -15.67 4.76 8.23
CA ALA A 35 -14.74 5.44 7.33
C ALA A 35 -13.62 4.49 6.85
N LYS A 36 -13.06 3.67 7.75
CA LYS A 36 -12.07 2.64 7.39
C LYS A 36 -12.65 1.57 6.47
N GLN A 37 -13.88 1.13 6.74
CA GLN A 37 -14.55 0.12 5.93
C GLN A 37 -14.84 0.66 4.52
N GLY A 38 -15.37 1.88 4.41
CA GLY A 38 -15.59 2.55 3.12
C GLY A 38 -14.30 2.72 2.33
N TYR A 39 -13.19 3.07 3.00
CA TYR A 39 -11.87 3.11 2.35
C TYR A 39 -11.44 1.75 1.81
N LYS A 40 -11.66 0.68 2.59
CA LYS A 40 -11.33 -0.70 2.19
C LYS A 40 -12.13 -1.11 0.97
N GLU A 41 -13.45 -0.94 1.00
CA GLU A 41 -14.36 -1.28 -0.10
C GLU A 41 -14.00 -0.53 -1.39
N CYS A 42 -13.74 0.78 -1.30
CA CYS A 42 -13.32 1.59 -2.44
C CYS A 42 -12.01 1.07 -3.05
N LYS A 43 -11.01 0.77 -2.20
CA LYS A 43 -9.70 0.26 -2.64
C LYS A 43 -9.79 -1.15 -3.24
N ASP A 44 -10.70 -1.97 -2.74
CA ASP A 44 -10.96 -3.31 -3.26
C ASP A 44 -11.60 -3.19 -4.65
N GLY A 45 -12.57 -2.28 -4.84
CA GLY A 45 -13.10 -1.91 -6.16
C GLY A 45 -12.02 -1.45 -7.14
N CYS A 46 -11.15 -0.51 -6.75
CA CYS A 46 -10.02 -0.08 -7.58
C CYS A 46 -9.05 -1.23 -7.94
N THR A 47 -8.93 -2.23 -7.08
CA THR A 47 -8.05 -3.37 -7.32
C THR A 47 -8.67 -4.35 -8.30
N GLU A 48 -9.99 -4.51 -8.26
CA GLU A 48 -10.74 -5.32 -9.21
C GLU A 48 -10.74 -4.71 -10.62
N ASP A 49 -11.02 -3.41 -10.74
CA ASP A 49 -10.94 -2.71 -12.02
C ASP A 49 -9.53 -2.82 -12.64
N PHE A 50 -8.50 -2.73 -11.80
CA PHE A 50 -7.12 -2.95 -12.23
C PHE A 50 -6.87 -4.38 -12.69
N HIS A 51 -7.44 -5.38 -12.02
CA HIS A 51 -7.34 -6.78 -12.42
C HIS A 51 -7.97 -7.00 -13.79
N ALA A 52 -9.20 -6.55 -13.99
CA ALA A 52 -9.90 -6.61 -15.26
C ALA A 52 -9.12 -5.91 -16.38
N ALA A 53 -8.66 -4.68 -16.15
CA ALA A 53 -7.87 -3.93 -17.13
C ALA A 53 -6.56 -4.64 -17.49
N LYS A 54 -5.84 -5.19 -16.51
CA LYS A 54 -4.58 -5.91 -16.74
C LYS A 54 -4.80 -7.22 -17.49
N ASP A 55 -5.89 -7.93 -17.22
CA ASP A 55 -6.25 -9.16 -17.93
C ASP A 55 -6.59 -8.84 -19.39
N ALA A 56 -7.37 -7.78 -19.63
CA ALA A 56 -7.66 -7.27 -20.97
C ALA A 56 -6.38 -6.86 -21.72
N CYS A 57 -5.41 -6.20 -21.06
CA CYS A 57 -4.12 -5.87 -21.66
C CYS A 57 -3.32 -7.10 -22.12
N LEU A 58 -3.61 -8.28 -21.56
CA LEU A 58 -2.97 -9.54 -21.88
C LEU A 58 -3.82 -10.44 -22.78
N ASP A 59 -4.96 -9.93 -23.27
CA ASP A 59 -5.97 -10.68 -24.01
C ASP A 59 -6.43 -11.95 -23.27
N ARG A 60 -6.61 -11.85 -21.95
CA ARG A 60 -7.05 -12.96 -21.10
C ARG A 60 -8.51 -12.77 -20.72
N ASP A 61 -9.26 -13.87 -20.74
CA ASP A 61 -10.62 -13.89 -20.21
C ASP A 61 -10.59 -13.61 -18.70
N HIS A 62 -11.22 -12.50 -18.31
CA HIS A 62 -11.16 -12.03 -16.93
C HIS A 62 -11.81 -13.03 -15.96
N VAL A 63 -12.95 -13.64 -16.33
CA VAL A 63 -13.67 -14.61 -15.50
C VAL A 63 -12.80 -15.86 -15.25
N CYS A 64 -12.10 -16.35 -16.28
CA CYS A 64 -11.12 -17.42 -16.15
C CYS A 64 -9.97 -17.05 -15.21
N VAL A 65 -9.38 -15.85 -15.35
CA VAL A 65 -8.28 -15.43 -14.48
C VAL A 65 -8.76 -15.20 -13.04
N GLU A 66 -10.00 -14.76 -12.82
CA GLU A 66 -10.60 -14.67 -11.47
C GLU A 66 -10.72 -16.05 -10.81
N ALA A 67 -11.13 -17.10 -11.54
CA ALA A 67 -11.08 -18.46 -11.02
C ALA A 67 -9.65 -18.87 -10.61
N CYS A 68 -8.65 -18.55 -11.43
CA CYS A 68 -7.24 -18.78 -11.07
C CYS A 68 -6.80 -17.97 -9.83
N ARG A 69 -7.33 -16.74 -9.64
CA ARG A 69 -7.04 -15.92 -8.44
C ARG A 69 -7.67 -16.56 -7.21
N ALA A 70 -8.90 -17.07 -7.30
CA ALA A 70 -9.55 -17.82 -6.23
C ALA A 70 -8.76 -19.06 -5.82
N ASP A 71 -8.34 -19.90 -6.78
CA ASP A 71 -7.50 -21.09 -6.52
C ASP A 71 -6.17 -20.72 -5.83
N ARG A 72 -5.57 -19.59 -6.23
CA ARG A 72 -4.36 -19.07 -5.60
C ARG A 72 -4.62 -18.62 -4.16
N ASP A 73 -5.76 -17.99 -3.92
CA ASP A 73 -6.13 -17.50 -2.60
C ASP A 73 -6.47 -18.66 -1.65
N ASP A 74 -7.09 -19.73 -2.14
CA ASP A 74 -7.26 -21.00 -1.41
C ASP A 74 -5.91 -21.67 -1.11
N CYS A 75 -5.00 -21.73 -2.09
CA CYS A 75 -3.65 -22.22 -1.91
C CYS A 75 -2.89 -21.40 -0.84
N ARG A 76 -3.03 -20.07 -0.88
CA ARG A 76 -2.45 -19.16 0.11
C ARG A 76 -3.05 -19.43 1.50
N ALA A 77 -4.36 -19.54 1.63
CA ALA A 77 -5.02 -19.82 2.90
C ALA A 77 -4.50 -21.13 3.52
N ALA A 78 -4.29 -22.18 2.70
CA ALA A 78 -3.74 -23.46 3.13
C ALA A 78 -2.30 -23.36 3.69
N THR A 79 -1.54 -22.30 3.36
CA THR A 79 -0.21 -22.08 3.96
C THR A 79 -0.25 -21.67 5.43
N GLY A 80 -1.43 -21.26 5.93
CA GLY A 80 -1.60 -20.74 7.29
C GLY A 80 -1.03 -19.32 7.50
N VAL A 81 -0.45 -18.69 6.48
CA VAL A 81 0.18 -17.36 6.61
C VAL A 81 -0.81 -16.30 7.06
N ASP A 82 -2.05 -16.35 6.57
CA ASP A 82 -3.06 -15.34 6.90
C ASP A 82 -3.54 -15.50 8.35
N ALA A 83 -3.66 -16.73 8.85
CA ALA A 83 -3.95 -17.01 10.25
C ALA A 83 -2.80 -16.55 11.17
N ALA A 84 -1.55 -16.78 10.78
CA ALA A 84 -0.38 -16.30 11.52
C ALA A 84 -0.33 -14.76 11.57
N ILE A 85 -0.59 -14.09 10.44
CA ILE A 85 -0.68 -12.62 10.38
C ILE A 85 -1.83 -12.09 11.24
N ALA A 86 -2.98 -12.77 11.24
CA ALA A 86 -4.12 -12.41 12.09
C ALA A 86 -3.73 -12.48 13.58
N SER A 87 -3.06 -13.55 14.01
CA SER A 87 -2.53 -13.67 15.38
C SER A 87 -1.54 -12.55 15.75
N CYS A 88 -0.66 -12.16 14.83
CA CYS A 88 0.23 -11.00 15.04
C CYS A 88 -0.58 -9.69 15.23
N ASN A 89 -1.68 -9.51 14.49
CA ASN A 89 -2.56 -8.35 14.61
C ASN A 89 -3.34 -8.35 15.92
N ASP A 90 -3.81 -9.50 16.39
CA ASP A 90 -4.49 -9.62 17.68
C ASP A 90 -3.54 -9.25 18.83
N THR A 91 -2.29 -9.71 18.74
CA THR A 91 -1.22 -9.34 19.66
C THR A 91 -0.95 -7.83 19.66
N LEU A 92 -0.94 -7.20 18.47
CA LEU A 92 -0.80 -5.75 18.33
C LEU A 92 -1.97 -5.00 18.97
N THR A 93 -3.19 -5.44 18.72
CA THR A 93 -4.41 -4.84 19.29
C THR A 93 -4.35 -4.87 20.81
N ALA A 94 -4.02 -6.02 21.39
CA ALA A 94 -3.84 -6.17 22.83
C ALA A 94 -2.70 -5.28 23.37
N ALA A 95 -1.56 -5.20 22.67
CA ALA A 95 -0.43 -4.36 23.06
C ALA A 95 -0.77 -2.87 23.04
N LYS A 96 -1.47 -2.39 21.99
CA LYS A 96 -1.95 -1.00 21.92
C LYS A 96 -2.89 -0.68 23.07
N GLN A 97 -3.78 -1.60 23.43
CA GLN A 97 -4.67 -1.38 24.57
C GLN A 97 -3.89 -1.27 25.89
N ARG A 98 -2.88 -2.13 26.09
CA ARG A 98 -1.99 -2.00 27.25
C ARG A 98 -1.27 -0.66 27.30
N CYS A 99 -0.75 -0.16 26.18
CA CYS A 99 -0.12 1.16 26.10
C CYS A 99 -1.10 2.29 26.50
N ARG A 100 -2.33 2.27 25.97
CA ARG A 100 -3.37 3.27 26.30
C ARG A 100 -3.76 3.25 27.78
N ASN A 101 -3.72 2.09 28.42
CA ASN A 101 -4.01 1.97 29.85
C ASN A 101 -2.85 2.47 30.72
N ALA A 102 -1.62 2.44 30.21
CA ALA A 102 -0.40 2.77 30.96
C ALA A 102 0.04 4.24 30.84
N HIS A 103 -0.32 4.92 29.74
CA HIS A 103 0.16 6.27 29.44
C HIS A 103 -1.00 7.24 29.11
N PRO A 104 -0.91 8.52 29.52
CA PRO A 104 -1.94 9.51 29.23
C PRO A 104 -2.19 9.72 27.73
N ALA A 105 -3.43 10.03 27.37
CA ALA A 105 -3.80 10.34 26.00
C ALA A 105 -2.99 11.53 25.47
N GLY A 106 -2.23 11.28 24.40
CA GLY A 106 -1.40 12.28 23.74
C GLY A 106 -0.07 12.62 24.39
N SER A 107 0.38 11.79 25.33
CA SER A 107 1.75 11.88 25.81
C SER A 107 2.76 11.26 24.81
N PRO A 108 4.01 11.75 24.77
CA PRO A 108 5.08 11.14 23.97
C PRO A 108 5.34 9.67 24.33
N GLU A 109 5.16 9.29 25.60
CA GLU A 109 5.38 7.93 26.09
C GLU A 109 4.32 6.96 25.53
N LEU A 110 3.07 7.42 25.39
CA LEU A 110 2.02 6.63 24.72
C LEU A 110 2.40 6.33 23.27
N ASP A 111 2.89 7.35 22.55
CA ASP A 111 3.29 7.21 21.15
C ASP A 111 4.49 6.24 21.02
N GLN A 112 5.51 6.38 21.87
CA GLN A 112 6.66 5.46 21.91
C GLN A 112 6.26 4.01 22.21
N CYS A 113 5.35 3.79 23.16
CA CYS A 113 4.83 2.46 23.48
C CYS A 113 4.09 1.84 22.28
N ILE A 114 3.25 2.62 21.59
CA ILE A 114 2.51 2.17 20.42
C ILE A 114 3.46 1.87 19.25
N ASP A 115 4.46 2.72 19.01
CA ASP A 115 5.46 2.52 17.96
C ASP A 115 6.24 1.21 18.21
N GLN A 116 6.65 0.94 19.45
CA GLN A 116 7.32 -0.32 19.81
C GLN A 116 6.41 -1.53 19.59
N ALA A 117 5.13 -1.44 19.99
CA ALA A 117 4.16 -2.50 19.74
C ALA A 117 3.97 -2.77 18.23
N GLN A 118 3.97 -1.72 17.42
CA GLN A 118 3.90 -1.82 15.96
C GLN A 118 5.13 -2.50 15.37
N LEU A 119 6.33 -2.20 15.87
CA LEU A 119 7.57 -2.84 15.44
C LEU A 119 7.59 -4.34 15.76
N VAL A 120 7.18 -4.72 16.98
CA VAL A 120 7.06 -6.15 17.35
C VAL A 120 6.06 -6.88 16.45
N ALA A 121 4.89 -6.29 16.20
CA ALA A 121 3.90 -6.88 15.32
C ALA A 121 4.39 -6.95 13.86
N PHE A 122 5.17 -5.97 13.42
CA PHE A 122 5.80 -5.99 12.11
C PHE A 122 6.79 -7.15 11.97
N GLN A 123 7.67 -7.35 12.96
CA GLN A 123 8.60 -8.48 12.97
C GLN A 123 7.86 -9.83 12.95
N CYS A 124 6.82 -9.98 13.77
CA CYS A 124 5.97 -11.18 13.78
C CYS A 124 5.40 -11.50 12.39
N ARG A 125 4.89 -10.49 11.66
CA ARG A 125 4.37 -10.67 10.30
C ARG A 125 5.47 -11.03 9.30
N LEU A 126 6.65 -10.42 9.41
CA LEU A 126 7.80 -10.76 8.57
C LEU A 126 8.20 -12.23 8.76
N ASP A 127 8.28 -12.69 10.00
CA ASP A 127 8.63 -14.07 10.32
C ASP A 127 7.59 -15.05 9.77
N ALA A 128 6.30 -14.76 9.94
CA ALA A 128 5.22 -15.55 9.36
C ALA A 128 5.32 -15.65 7.82
N ILE A 129 5.60 -14.53 7.14
CA ILE A 129 5.78 -14.51 5.69
C ILE A 129 7.05 -15.26 5.27
N ALA A 130 8.15 -15.10 6.01
CA ALA A 130 9.42 -15.77 5.72
C ALA A 130 9.27 -17.29 5.78
N GLN A 131 8.57 -17.80 6.80
CA GLN A 131 8.26 -19.21 6.95
C GLN A 131 7.35 -19.74 5.83
N ALA A 132 6.35 -18.97 5.42
CA ALA A 132 5.43 -19.36 4.34
C ALA A 132 6.00 -19.18 2.93
N LYS A 133 7.14 -18.49 2.77
CA LYS A 133 7.71 -18.07 1.47
C LYS A 133 7.84 -19.21 0.45
N PRO A 134 8.32 -20.43 0.79
CA PRO A 134 8.39 -21.51 -0.18
C PRO A 134 7.02 -21.91 -0.72
N ALA A 135 6.02 -22.11 0.15
CA ALA A 135 4.67 -22.47 -0.25
C ALA A 135 3.98 -21.36 -1.07
N LEU A 136 4.15 -20.10 -0.67
CA LEU A 136 3.64 -18.94 -1.41
C LEU A 136 4.24 -18.85 -2.82
N SER A 137 5.50 -19.23 -2.99
CA SER A 137 6.16 -19.31 -4.30
C SER A 137 5.49 -20.35 -5.20
N GLU A 138 5.15 -21.52 -4.66
CA GLU A 138 4.42 -22.56 -5.40
C GLU A 138 3.01 -22.12 -5.78
N CYS A 139 2.24 -21.52 -4.85
CA CYS A 139 0.93 -20.95 -5.18
C CYS A 139 1.02 -19.92 -6.33
N ARG A 140 2.07 -19.08 -6.32
CA ARG A 140 2.30 -18.10 -7.39
C ARG A 140 2.65 -18.77 -8.73
N LYS A 141 3.40 -19.87 -8.72
CA LYS A 141 3.69 -20.65 -9.95
C LYS A 141 2.41 -21.27 -10.50
N GLY A 142 1.59 -21.90 -9.65
CA GLY A 142 0.29 -22.46 -10.03
C GLY A 142 -0.62 -21.42 -10.68
N PHE A 143 -0.76 -20.25 -10.04
CA PHE A 143 -1.51 -19.12 -10.62
C PHE A 143 -1.01 -18.71 -12.00
N LYS A 144 0.31 -18.59 -12.20
CA LYS A 144 0.87 -18.17 -13.49
C LYS A 144 0.53 -19.15 -14.60
N LEU A 145 0.59 -20.45 -14.31
CA LEU A 145 0.25 -21.51 -15.27
C LEU A 145 -1.25 -21.47 -15.61
N CYS A 146 -2.12 -21.39 -14.60
CA CYS A 146 -3.57 -21.26 -14.79
C CYS A 146 -3.92 -20.01 -15.62
N ALA A 147 -3.43 -18.83 -15.21
CA ALA A 147 -3.73 -17.58 -15.88
C ALA A 147 -3.16 -17.47 -17.31
N LEU A 148 -2.12 -18.26 -17.64
CA LEU A 148 -1.61 -18.35 -19.01
C LEU A 148 -2.58 -19.11 -19.92
N ALA A 149 -3.26 -20.13 -19.39
CA ALA A 149 -4.26 -20.90 -20.12
C ALA A 149 -5.58 -20.14 -20.37
N CYS A 150 -5.78 -18.99 -19.71
CA CYS A 150 -6.95 -18.12 -19.88
C CYS A 150 -6.86 -17.15 -21.07
N GLY A 151 -5.79 -17.18 -21.86
CA GLY A 151 -5.60 -16.31 -23.02
C GLY A 151 -5.32 -17.10 -24.30
N PRO A 152 -5.21 -16.42 -25.45
CA PRO A 152 -4.83 -17.05 -26.70
C PRO A 152 -3.42 -17.63 -26.61
N ASN A 153 -3.16 -18.70 -27.39
CA ASN A 153 -1.83 -19.29 -27.51
C ASN A 153 -0.79 -18.35 -28.17
N VAL A 154 -1.25 -17.27 -28.80
CA VAL A 154 -0.40 -16.24 -29.41
C VAL A 154 -0.32 -15.04 -28.47
N PRO A 155 0.86 -14.71 -27.92
CA PRO A 155 0.98 -13.58 -27.01
C PRO A 155 0.79 -12.24 -27.75
N PRO A 156 0.14 -11.25 -27.10
CA PRO A 156 -0.06 -9.92 -27.69
C PRO A 156 1.25 -9.15 -27.88
N ASN A 157 1.22 -8.10 -28.71
CA ASN A 157 2.37 -7.23 -28.98
C ASN A 157 2.98 -6.69 -27.66
N PRO A 158 4.25 -6.98 -27.34
CA PRO A 158 4.89 -6.60 -26.09
C PRO A 158 4.82 -5.10 -25.76
N ASP A 159 4.95 -4.22 -26.75
CA ASP A 159 4.99 -2.78 -26.50
C ASP A 159 3.59 -2.19 -26.26
N GLY A 160 2.58 -2.70 -26.96
CA GLY A 160 1.18 -2.38 -26.68
C GLY A 160 0.76 -2.83 -25.27
N VAL A 161 1.19 -4.02 -24.85
CA VAL A 161 0.95 -4.56 -23.51
C VAL A 161 1.58 -3.67 -22.43
N LYS A 162 2.81 -3.18 -22.64
CA LYS A 162 3.49 -2.29 -21.68
C LYS A 162 2.72 -0.99 -21.48
N GLN A 163 2.33 -0.33 -22.57
CA GLN A 163 1.57 0.93 -22.50
C GLN A 163 0.19 0.72 -21.85
N CYS A 164 -0.51 -0.36 -22.21
CA CYS A 164 -1.79 -0.72 -21.61
C CYS A 164 -1.67 -0.95 -20.10
N LYS A 165 -0.66 -1.72 -19.66
CA LYS A 165 -0.41 -1.95 -18.23
C LYS A 165 -0.05 -0.67 -17.48
N LEU A 166 0.72 0.24 -18.10
CA LEU A 166 1.04 1.53 -17.51
C LEU A 166 -0.24 2.34 -17.28
N ALA A 167 -1.13 2.41 -18.27
CA ALA A 167 -2.43 3.08 -18.12
C ALA A 167 -3.26 2.47 -16.99
N ALA A 168 -3.37 1.14 -16.93
CA ALA A 168 -4.09 0.45 -15.86
C ALA A 168 -3.49 0.75 -14.47
N VAL A 169 -2.15 0.83 -14.36
CA VAL A 169 -1.47 1.23 -13.12
C VAL A 169 -1.78 2.67 -12.75
N THR A 170 -1.73 3.61 -13.70
CA THR A 170 -2.07 5.02 -13.46
C THR A 170 -3.51 5.16 -12.97
N THR A 171 -4.48 4.54 -13.66
CA THR A 171 -5.89 4.57 -13.25
C THR A 171 -6.09 4.01 -11.83
N ARG A 172 -5.38 2.93 -11.48
CA ARG A 172 -5.43 2.37 -10.12
C ARG A 172 -4.88 3.35 -9.08
N ILE A 173 -3.79 4.04 -9.40
CA ILE A 173 -3.17 5.04 -8.51
C ILE A 173 -4.16 6.19 -8.27
N ASP A 174 -4.76 6.72 -9.33
CA ASP A 174 -5.74 7.80 -9.26
C ASP A 174 -6.96 7.38 -8.44
N CYS A 175 -7.52 6.20 -8.72
CA CYS A 175 -8.66 5.64 -7.99
C CYS A 175 -8.37 5.50 -6.49
N LYS A 176 -7.19 4.96 -6.13
CA LYS A 176 -6.77 4.87 -4.72
C LYS A 176 -6.54 6.24 -4.09
N GLY A 177 -6.11 7.23 -4.87
CA GLY A 177 -6.01 8.63 -4.45
C GLY A 177 -7.38 9.16 -4.03
N SER A 178 -8.40 9.01 -4.87
CA SER A 178 -9.77 9.40 -4.56
C SER A 178 -10.36 8.64 -3.37
N CYS A 179 -10.09 7.33 -3.23
CA CYS A 179 -10.52 6.58 -2.05
C CYS A 179 -9.90 7.15 -0.77
N ARG A 180 -8.62 7.54 -0.80
CA ARG A 180 -7.92 8.11 0.35
C ARG A 180 -8.55 9.45 0.75
N GLU A 181 -8.78 10.33 -0.22
CA GLU A 181 -9.42 11.63 -0.02
C GLU A 181 -10.78 11.47 0.67
N ASN A 182 -11.65 10.59 0.16
CA ASN A 182 -12.97 10.35 0.75
C ASN A 182 -12.87 9.83 2.20
N ALA A 183 -11.88 9.00 2.49
CA ALA A 183 -11.64 8.50 3.84
C ALA A 183 -11.11 9.58 4.78
N GLU A 184 -10.30 10.51 4.27
CA GLU A 184 -9.78 11.67 5.00
C GLU A 184 -10.92 12.63 5.36
N VAL A 185 -11.79 12.99 4.41
CA VAL A 185 -13.01 13.77 4.66
C VAL A 185 -13.89 13.11 5.73
N ALA A 186 -14.16 11.80 5.59
CA ALA A 186 -14.99 11.08 6.56
C ALA A 186 -14.34 11.04 7.95
N THR A 187 -13.02 10.84 8.02
CA THR A 187 -12.27 10.82 9.29
C THR A 187 -12.32 12.18 9.97
N ASP A 188 -12.09 13.27 9.23
CA ASP A 188 -12.11 14.62 9.77
C ASP A 188 -13.50 14.97 10.30
N ALA A 189 -14.56 14.59 9.57
CA ALA A 189 -15.95 14.73 10.03
C ALA A 189 -16.20 13.93 11.32
N CYS A 190 -15.75 12.68 11.41
CA CYS A 190 -15.88 11.86 12.63
C CYS A 190 -15.16 12.47 13.83
N LEU A 191 -14.01 13.11 13.61
CA LEU A 191 -13.22 13.78 14.64
C LEU A 191 -13.73 15.18 14.96
N ASN A 192 -14.80 15.63 14.31
CA ASN A 192 -15.33 16.98 14.35
C ASN A 192 -14.22 18.02 14.11
N ARG A 193 -13.54 17.88 12.97
CA ARG A 193 -12.49 18.79 12.49
C ARG A 193 -12.85 19.33 11.12
N ASP A 194 -12.58 20.61 10.91
CA ASP A 194 -12.68 21.24 9.60
C ASP A 194 -11.69 20.61 8.61
N HIS A 195 -12.23 20.00 7.55
CA HIS A 195 -11.44 19.26 6.58
C HIS A 195 -10.43 20.17 5.86
N ALA A 196 -10.81 21.38 5.47
CA ALA A 196 -9.90 22.31 4.79
C ALA A 196 -8.68 22.69 5.66
N CYS A 197 -8.90 22.90 6.96
CA CYS A 197 -7.82 23.10 7.92
C CYS A 197 -6.91 21.88 8.05
N VAL A 198 -7.47 20.67 8.18
CA VAL A 198 -6.66 19.43 8.30
C VAL A 198 -5.91 19.14 6.99
N GLU A 199 -6.48 19.45 5.83
CA GLU A 199 -5.79 19.38 4.53
C GLU A 199 -4.55 20.28 4.48
N GLN A 200 -4.64 21.50 4.99
CA GLN A 200 -3.45 22.36 5.10
C GLN A 200 -2.39 21.73 6.01
N CYS A 201 -2.80 21.16 7.15
CA CYS A 201 -1.88 20.42 8.02
C CYS A 201 -1.24 19.21 7.32
N ARG A 202 -1.99 18.48 6.49
CA ARG A 202 -1.47 17.36 5.67
C ARG A 202 -0.46 17.86 4.64
N ALA A 203 -0.75 18.98 3.96
CA ALA A 203 0.17 19.61 3.01
C ALA A 203 1.47 20.07 3.67
N ASP A 204 1.39 20.68 4.86
CA ASP A 204 2.57 21.11 5.63
C ASP A 204 3.42 19.91 6.07
N ARG A 205 2.76 18.83 6.52
CA ARG A 205 3.43 17.56 6.84
C ARG A 205 4.14 16.98 5.63
N ASP A 206 3.49 17.00 4.47
CA ASP A 206 4.06 16.47 3.23
C ASP A 206 5.27 17.31 2.79
N GLY A 207 5.20 18.64 2.90
CA GLY A 207 6.34 19.54 2.70
C GLY A 207 7.50 19.29 3.68
N CYS A 208 7.18 19.03 4.95
CA CYS A 208 8.16 18.65 5.98
C CYS A 208 8.83 17.31 5.68
N ALA A 209 8.05 16.28 5.33
CA ALA A 209 8.53 14.92 5.15
C ALA A 209 9.25 14.71 3.81
N ARG A 210 8.92 15.49 2.78
CA ARG A 210 9.47 15.33 1.42
C ARG A 210 11.00 15.29 1.36
N PRO A 211 11.75 16.26 1.93
CA PRO A 211 13.22 16.21 1.88
C PRO A 211 13.81 14.97 2.58
N VAL A 212 13.17 14.51 3.67
CA VAL A 212 13.59 13.31 4.41
C VAL A 212 13.37 12.05 3.56
N ILE A 213 12.20 11.95 2.91
CA ILE A 213 11.87 10.83 2.02
C ILE A 213 12.78 10.82 0.78
N ASP A 214 13.04 11.98 0.18
CA ASP A 214 13.90 12.10 -0.99
C ASP A 214 15.35 11.72 -0.65
N GLN A 215 15.84 12.05 0.56
CA GLN A 215 17.15 11.60 1.03
C GLN A 215 17.17 10.08 1.27
N LEU A 216 16.17 9.55 1.97
CA LEU A 216 16.03 8.11 2.20
C LEU A 216 16.03 7.33 0.88
N ALA A 217 15.33 7.82 -0.14
CA ALA A 217 15.29 7.21 -1.45
C ALA A 217 16.67 7.19 -2.12
N ARG A 218 17.44 8.28 -2.02
CA ARG A 218 18.83 8.34 -2.50
C ARG A 218 19.74 7.35 -1.77
N ASP A 219 19.64 7.29 -0.45
CA ASP A 219 20.47 6.40 0.38
C ASP A 219 20.16 4.92 0.07
N ILE A 220 18.88 4.55 -0.04
CA ILE A 220 18.47 3.20 -0.44
C ILE A 220 18.98 2.85 -1.85
N ALA A 221 18.92 3.80 -2.80
CA ALA A 221 19.44 3.60 -4.14
C ALA A 221 20.97 3.36 -4.11
N ALA A 222 21.71 4.13 -3.32
CA ALA A 222 23.15 3.94 -3.13
C ALA A 222 23.48 2.57 -2.50
N CYS A 223 22.76 2.15 -1.46
CA CYS A 223 22.93 0.81 -0.86
C CYS A 223 22.66 -0.32 -1.88
N ASN A 224 21.67 -0.15 -2.76
CA ASN A 224 21.38 -1.13 -3.81
C ASN A 224 22.47 -1.14 -4.89
N ALA A 225 23.00 0.03 -5.28
CA ALA A 225 24.11 0.11 -6.23
C ALA A 225 25.37 -0.58 -5.69
N SER A 226 25.69 -0.39 -4.41
CA SER A 226 26.79 -1.12 -3.75
C SER A 226 26.57 -2.63 -3.79
N ARG A 227 25.37 -3.10 -3.40
CA ARG A 227 25.00 -4.52 -3.47
C ARG A 227 25.25 -5.11 -4.86
N ASP A 228 24.78 -4.41 -5.89
CA ASP A 228 24.84 -4.92 -7.27
C ASP A 228 26.30 -4.98 -7.75
N SER A 229 27.11 -3.99 -7.37
CA SER A 229 28.56 -4.01 -7.59
C SER A 229 29.25 -5.17 -6.85
N ASP A 230 28.91 -5.38 -5.57
CA ASP A 230 29.52 -6.43 -4.74
C ASP A 230 29.13 -7.83 -5.23
N ILE A 231 27.87 -8.01 -5.64
CA ILE A 231 27.42 -9.24 -6.29
C ILE A 231 28.23 -9.46 -7.56
N GLN A 232 28.38 -8.47 -8.44
CA GLN A 232 29.17 -8.62 -9.67
C GLN A 232 30.61 -9.02 -9.36
N ASN A 233 31.25 -8.38 -8.39
CA ASN A 233 32.60 -8.74 -7.93
C ASN A 233 32.67 -10.21 -7.46
N CYS A 234 31.67 -10.70 -6.73
CA CYS A 234 31.59 -12.11 -6.33
C CYS A 234 31.48 -13.06 -7.54
N GLN A 235 30.76 -12.66 -8.59
CA GLN A 235 30.62 -13.45 -9.82
C GLN A 235 31.91 -13.49 -10.63
N ASP A 236 32.68 -12.41 -10.62
CA ASP A 236 33.97 -12.30 -11.33
C ASP A 236 35.07 -13.08 -10.60
N LEU A 237 35.01 -13.16 -9.26
CA LEU A 237 36.01 -13.84 -8.42
C LEU A 237 35.81 -15.37 -8.33
N TYR A 238 34.57 -15.85 -8.37
CA TYR A 238 34.23 -17.24 -8.08
C TYR A 238 33.39 -17.88 -9.18
N GLY A 239 33.72 -19.13 -9.51
CA GLY A 239 32.99 -19.91 -10.52
C GLY A 239 31.51 -20.10 -10.20
N ASP A 240 30.71 -20.27 -11.25
CA ASP A 240 29.28 -20.58 -11.17
C ASP A 240 29.02 -21.81 -10.28
N GLY A 241 28.05 -21.71 -9.36
CA GLY A 241 27.62 -22.82 -8.51
C GLY A 241 28.55 -23.16 -7.34
N THR A 242 29.62 -22.39 -7.12
CA THR A 242 30.54 -22.65 -5.99
C THR A 242 29.97 -22.17 -4.66
N PRO A 243 30.21 -22.89 -3.54
CA PRO A 243 29.84 -22.44 -2.20
C PRO A 243 30.45 -21.08 -1.82
N GLU A 244 31.67 -20.79 -2.31
CA GLU A 244 32.38 -19.54 -2.08
C GLU A 244 31.62 -18.36 -2.70
N ARG A 245 31.12 -18.53 -3.94
CA ARG A 245 30.28 -17.52 -4.59
C ARG A 245 28.98 -17.28 -3.83
N ALA A 246 28.31 -18.35 -3.40
CA ALA A 246 27.05 -18.23 -2.65
C ALA A 246 27.26 -17.42 -1.36
N ARG A 247 28.28 -17.76 -0.57
CA ARG A 247 28.61 -17.04 0.67
C ARG A 247 29.02 -15.58 0.41
N CYS A 248 29.77 -15.32 -0.66
CA CYS A 248 30.13 -13.95 -1.05
C CYS A 248 28.87 -13.12 -1.37
N ILE A 249 27.94 -13.67 -2.16
CA ILE A 249 26.67 -13.01 -2.51
C ILE A 249 25.80 -12.79 -1.28
N GLU A 250 25.71 -13.76 -0.36
CA GLU A 250 24.98 -13.62 0.90
C GLU A 250 25.53 -12.47 1.75
N ASN A 251 26.84 -12.36 1.88
CA ASN A 251 27.48 -11.26 2.61
C ASN A 251 27.20 -9.89 1.97
N ALA A 252 27.28 -9.78 0.64
CA ALA A 252 26.92 -8.56 -0.09
C ALA A 252 25.45 -8.18 0.14
N GLN A 253 24.55 -9.16 0.17
CA GLN A 253 23.14 -8.93 0.45
C GLN A 253 22.90 -8.49 1.90
N ALA A 254 23.62 -9.06 2.87
CA ALA A 254 23.56 -8.70 4.28
C ALA A 254 24.06 -7.27 4.52
N ALA A 255 25.23 -6.90 3.97
CA ALA A 255 25.76 -5.55 4.07
C ALA A 255 24.80 -4.50 3.47
N ALA A 256 24.20 -4.82 2.32
CA ALA A 256 23.19 -3.94 1.72
C ALA A 256 21.90 -3.86 2.54
N PHE A 257 21.55 -4.92 3.27
CA PHE A 257 20.42 -4.90 4.20
C PHE A 257 20.68 -3.96 5.35
N GLU A 258 21.83 -4.10 6.03
CA GLU A 258 22.26 -3.22 7.13
C GLU A 258 22.34 -1.76 6.68
N CYS A 259 22.91 -1.47 5.50
CA CYS A 259 22.97 -0.12 4.93
C CYS A 259 21.57 0.50 4.76
N ARG A 260 20.60 -0.27 4.21
CA ARG A 260 19.22 0.22 4.05
C ARG A 260 18.51 0.38 5.39
N ASP A 261 18.85 -0.43 6.38
CA ASP A 261 18.28 -0.34 7.72
C ASP A 261 18.75 0.96 8.40
N GLN A 262 20.06 1.22 8.38
CA GLN A 262 20.63 2.47 8.88
C GLN A 262 20.04 3.71 8.18
N ALA A 263 19.82 3.65 6.86
CA ALA A 263 19.18 4.74 6.13
C ALA A 263 17.76 5.04 6.66
N ARG A 264 16.99 4.00 7.02
CA ARG A 264 15.65 4.16 7.63
C ARG A 264 15.73 4.71 9.05
N GLU A 265 16.68 4.23 9.85
CA GLU A 265 16.92 4.77 11.19
C GLU A 265 17.26 6.27 11.14
N ASN A 266 18.12 6.67 10.20
CA ASN A 266 18.49 8.08 10.02
C ASN A 266 17.28 8.94 9.61
N ALA A 267 16.39 8.40 8.77
CA ALA A 267 15.16 9.09 8.36
C ALA A 267 14.11 9.19 9.48
N TRP A 268 14.15 8.28 10.46
CA TRP A 268 13.12 8.13 11.48
C TRP A 268 12.88 9.42 12.28
N ALA A 269 13.95 10.06 12.76
CA ALA A 269 13.83 11.27 13.58
C ALA A 269 13.12 12.41 12.83
N GLY A 270 13.47 12.62 11.56
CA GLY A 270 12.84 13.64 10.72
C GLY A 270 11.36 13.34 10.46
N LEU A 271 11.02 12.09 10.12
CA LEU A 271 9.63 11.68 9.90
C LEU A 271 8.78 11.81 11.17
N ASN A 272 9.33 11.46 12.32
CA ASN A 272 8.64 11.61 13.60
C ASN A 272 8.41 13.07 13.97
N HIS A 273 9.37 13.95 13.70
CA HIS A 273 9.17 15.38 13.88
C HIS A 273 8.02 15.91 13.01
N CYS A 274 7.97 15.55 11.74
CA CYS A 274 6.87 15.94 10.84
C CYS A 274 5.51 15.39 11.30
N ARG A 275 5.48 14.14 11.80
CA ARG A 275 4.28 13.53 12.38
C ARG A 275 3.78 14.30 13.61
N TRP A 276 4.68 14.72 14.49
CA TRP A 276 4.34 15.50 15.67
C TRP A 276 3.77 16.87 15.28
N ASN A 277 4.39 17.59 14.34
CA ASN A 277 3.90 18.88 13.85
C ASN A 277 2.48 18.77 13.26
N PHE A 278 2.25 17.73 12.45
CA PHE A 278 0.92 17.45 11.89
C PHE A 278 -0.14 17.29 12.98
N ARG A 279 0.15 16.47 14.00
CA ARG A 279 -0.77 16.22 15.11
C ARG A 279 -1.15 17.51 15.83
N THR A 280 -0.16 18.33 16.18
CA THR A 280 -0.36 19.62 16.85
C THR A 280 -1.21 20.56 15.99
N CYS A 281 -0.96 20.61 14.69
CA CYS A 281 -1.74 21.39 13.73
C CYS A 281 -3.20 20.89 13.68
N ALA A 282 -3.42 19.60 13.42
CA ALA A 282 -4.76 19.02 13.27
C ALA A 282 -5.61 19.09 14.55
N GLN A 283 -4.97 19.01 15.73
CA GLN A 283 -5.66 19.21 17.01
C GLN A 283 -6.15 20.64 17.23
N SER A 284 -5.50 21.61 16.58
CA SER A 284 -5.83 23.03 16.65
C SER A 284 -6.90 23.43 15.62
N CYS A 285 -7.27 22.53 14.70
CA CYS A 285 -8.31 22.82 13.71
C CYS A 285 -9.70 22.97 14.36
N PRO A 286 -10.50 23.94 13.88
CA PRO A 286 -11.84 24.16 14.40
C PRO A 286 -12.77 22.97 14.10
N PRO A 287 -13.95 22.92 14.76
CA PRO A 287 -15.02 21.98 14.42
C PRO A 287 -15.40 22.04 12.93
N ALA A 288 -15.91 20.92 12.41
CA ALA A 288 -16.45 20.88 11.06
C ALA A 288 -17.63 21.87 10.93
N ALA A 289 -17.67 22.61 9.82
CA ALA A 289 -18.74 23.57 9.50
C ALA A 289 -20.03 22.86 9.05
#